data_AF-A0AAW1EJ81-F1
#
_entry.id   AF-A0AAW1EJ81-F1
#
_cell.length_a   1.000
_cell.length_b   1.000
_cell.length_c   1.000
_cell.angle_alpha   90.00
_cell.angle_beta   90.00
_cell.angle_gamma   90.00
#
_symmetry.space_group_name_H-M   'P 1'
#
loop_
_entity.id
_entity.type
_entity.pdbx_description
1 polymer ?
#
loop_
_entity_poly.entity_id
_entity_poly.type
_entity_poly.pdbx_seq_one_letter_code
_entity_poly.pdbx_strand_id
1 'polypeptide(L)'
;MALHDARRETHTRVLFHTEDETARVKWQRECYTANGEDYRGFQNQTSLHGGKPCLFWNETFQHPYNTLKYPNGEGGLGSHNYCRNPDGDVQPWCYIADHEDGIYWRYCDIPTCQMPGNLGCFKDSGDPPTLSGTSETSNKLTIQNCISFCRKQRYKLAGMESGYACFCGNEVDQRDHGESPSMECNHVCFGDHTQPCGGDGWVIIFDSEC
;
A
#
# COMPACT_ATOMS: atom_id res chain seq x y z
N MET A 1 16.52 -54.21 -60.54
CA MET A 1 17.63 -53.38 -60.01
C MET A 1 16.95 -52.23 -59.27
N ALA A 2 16.53 -52.38 -58.01
CA ALA A 2 17.31 -52.56 -56.78
C ALA A 2 18.36 -51.46 -56.56
N LEU A 3 18.31 -50.86 -55.35
CA LEU A 3 19.27 -49.95 -54.70
C LEU A 3 19.04 -48.45 -55.00
N HIS A 4 18.91 -47.49 -54.06
CA HIS A 4 18.98 -47.38 -52.59
C HIS A 4 18.18 -46.08 -52.22
N ASP A 5 17.28 -46.05 -51.22
CA ASP A 5 17.52 -45.79 -49.78
C ASP A 5 17.96 -44.31 -49.53
N ALA A 6 17.45 -43.50 -48.59
CA ALA A 6 16.78 -43.75 -47.33
C ALA A 6 16.12 -42.45 -46.76
N ARG A 7 15.05 -42.63 -45.96
CA ARG A 7 14.62 -41.85 -44.75
C ARG A 7 14.24 -40.36 -44.91
N ARG A 8 13.20 -39.79 -44.27
CA ARG A 8 12.41 -40.13 -43.06
C ARG A 8 11.09 -39.32 -43.09
N GLU A 9 9.93 -39.95 -42.89
CA GLU A 9 9.07 -39.93 -41.68
C GLU A 9 8.32 -38.61 -41.34
N THR A 10 7.00 -38.67 -41.59
CA THR A 10 5.87 -38.34 -40.70
C THR A 10 5.70 -36.93 -40.10
N HIS A 11 4.67 -36.24 -40.62
CA HIS A 11 3.60 -35.51 -39.92
C HIS A 11 3.80 -35.19 -38.42
N THR A 12 3.88 -33.90 -38.08
CA THR A 12 3.01 -33.21 -37.09
C THR A 12 3.23 -31.71 -37.23
N ARG A 13 2.17 -30.97 -37.56
CA ARG A 13 2.14 -29.50 -37.69
C ARG A 13 2.17 -28.93 -36.26
N VAL A 14 3.31 -28.41 -35.83
CA VAL A 14 3.42 -27.70 -34.54
C VAL A 14 2.68 -26.37 -34.69
N LEU A 15 1.58 -26.24 -33.95
CA LEU A 15 0.90 -24.97 -33.70
C LEU A 15 1.80 -24.16 -32.75
N PHE A 16 2.44 -23.11 -33.25
CA PHE A 16 3.01 -22.09 -32.39
C PHE A 16 1.87 -21.14 -32.01
N HIS A 17 1.30 -21.33 -30.82
CA HIS A 17 0.53 -20.29 -30.15
C HIS A 17 1.53 -19.21 -29.71
N THR A 18 1.42 -18.03 -30.32
CA THR A 18 2.02 -16.80 -29.82
C THR A 18 1.25 -16.39 -28.57
N GLU A 19 1.72 -16.82 -27.40
CA GLU A 19 1.26 -16.27 -26.13
C GLU A 19 1.88 -14.87 -25.95
N ASP A 20 1.04 -13.90 -26.30
CA ASP A 20 0.92 -12.55 -25.77
C ASP A 20 1.88 -12.17 -24.61
N GLU A 21 2.86 -11.30 -24.92
CA GLU A 21 3.80 -10.71 -23.97
C GLU A 21 3.16 -9.70 -22.99
N THR A 22 1.83 -9.53 -23.00
CA THR A 22 1.14 -8.55 -22.13
C THR A 22 0.69 -9.09 -20.76
N ALA A 23 0.91 -10.37 -20.43
CA ALA A 23 0.36 -10.99 -19.21
C ALA A 23 1.36 -11.24 -18.05
N ARG A 24 2.43 -10.44 -17.88
CA ARG A 24 3.41 -10.64 -16.79
C ARG A 24 3.84 -9.42 -15.97
N VAL A 25 3.12 -8.31 -15.99
CA VAL A 25 3.22 -7.32 -14.89
C VAL A 25 2.12 -7.60 -13.87
N LYS A 26 2.21 -8.76 -13.22
CA LYS A 26 1.57 -8.95 -11.93
C LYS A 26 2.42 -8.16 -10.95
N TRP A 27 2.01 -6.93 -10.64
CA TRP A 27 2.62 -6.09 -9.61
C TRP A 27 2.82 -6.96 -8.36
N GLN A 28 4.07 -7.35 -8.08
CA GLN A 28 4.37 -8.05 -6.85
C GLN A 28 4.19 -7.02 -5.74
N ARG A 29 3.11 -7.17 -4.97
CA ARG A 29 2.86 -6.35 -3.78
C ARG A 29 3.98 -6.61 -2.79
N GLU A 30 4.56 -5.54 -2.27
CA GLU A 30 5.70 -5.59 -1.35
C GLU A 30 5.27 -5.46 0.13
N CYS A 31 3.96 -5.33 0.38
CA CYS A 31 3.34 -5.26 1.71
C CYS A 31 2.04 -6.07 1.78
N TYR A 32 1.79 -6.64 2.96
CA TYR A 32 0.60 -7.41 3.30
C TYR A 32 -0.07 -6.90 4.58
N THR A 33 0.58 -6.00 5.33
CA THR A 33 -0.02 -5.26 6.46
C THR A 33 -0.60 -3.91 6.03
N ALA A 34 -1.59 -3.40 6.76
CA ALA A 34 -2.24 -2.12 6.46
C ALA A 34 -1.29 -0.93 6.54
N ASN A 35 -0.28 -1.03 7.40
CA ASN A 35 0.68 0.03 7.68
C ASN A 35 2.09 -0.24 7.13
N GLY A 36 2.25 -1.30 6.33
CA GLY A 36 3.54 -1.66 5.72
C GLY A 36 4.65 -2.04 6.71
N GLU A 37 4.33 -2.47 7.93
CA GLU A 37 5.32 -2.99 8.91
C GLU A 37 6.16 -4.14 8.34
N ASP A 38 5.56 -4.92 7.45
CA ASP A 38 6.19 -6.03 6.74
C ASP A 38 6.93 -5.62 5.45
N TYR A 39 6.97 -4.34 5.09
CA TYR A 39 7.67 -3.86 3.90
C TYR A 39 9.16 -4.18 3.94
N ARG A 40 9.66 -4.91 2.93
CA ARG A 40 11.09 -5.22 2.78
C ARG A 40 11.67 -4.87 1.41
N GLY A 41 10.99 -4.01 0.65
CA GLY A 41 11.46 -3.52 -0.64
C GLY A 41 12.66 -2.56 -0.52
N PHE A 42 13.05 -2.02 -1.67
CA PHE A 42 14.32 -1.28 -1.87
C PHE A 42 14.15 0.22 -2.09
N GLN A 43 12.95 0.77 -1.90
CA GLN A 43 12.74 2.22 -2.03
C GLN A 43 13.51 2.96 -0.93
N ASN A 44 14.38 3.90 -1.33
CA ASN A 44 15.23 4.70 -0.45
C ASN A 44 15.04 6.21 -0.64
N GLN A 45 13.87 6.61 -1.13
CA GLN A 45 13.44 7.99 -1.24
C GLN A 45 11.99 8.08 -0.76
N THR A 46 11.60 9.23 -0.21
CA THR A 46 10.25 9.42 0.35
C THR A 46 9.15 9.38 -0.72
N SER A 47 9.48 9.59 -1.99
CA SER A 47 8.58 9.42 -3.14
C SER A 47 9.43 9.26 -4.41
N LEU A 48 8.93 8.50 -5.39
CA LEU A 48 9.58 8.35 -6.70
C LEU A 48 9.51 9.63 -7.54
N HIS A 49 8.63 10.57 -7.19
CA HIS A 49 8.40 11.82 -7.92
C HIS A 49 8.75 13.04 -7.06
N GLY A 50 10.03 13.37 -6.98
CA GLY A 50 10.49 14.56 -6.23
C GLY A 50 10.59 14.35 -4.72
N GLY A 51 10.69 13.10 -4.26
CA GLY A 51 10.95 12.78 -2.85
C GLY A 51 12.36 13.14 -2.38
N LYS A 52 12.55 13.17 -1.07
CA LYS A 52 13.85 13.39 -0.43
C LYS A 52 14.59 12.05 -0.26
N PRO A 53 15.92 12.01 -0.40
CA PRO A 53 16.69 10.78 -0.17
C PRO A 53 16.71 10.41 1.30
N CYS A 54 16.57 9.12 1.59
CA CYS A 54 16.61 8.56 2.93
C CYS A 54 18.04 8.44 3.48
N LEU A 55 18.18 8.61 4.79
CA LEU A 55 19.42 8.34 5.54
C LEU A 55 19.55 6.86 5.92
N PHE A 56 20.79 6.42 6.12
CA PHE A 56 21.11 5.03 6.47
C PHE A 56 20.81 4.72 7.94
N TRP A 57 20.10 3.62 8.18
CA TRP A 57 19.77 3.16 9.54
C TRP A 57 21.01 2.76 10.38
N ASN A 58 22.15 2.52 9.72
CA ASN A 58 23.44 2.26 10.35
C ASN A 58 24.34 3.50 10.51
N GLU A 59 23.79 4.69 10.31
CA GLU A 59 24.49 5.97 10.49
C GLU A 59 23.67 6.98 11.32
N THR A 60 22.38 6.70 11.56
CA THR A 60 21.43 7.55 12.31
C THR A 60 21.41 7.28 13.81
N PHE A 61 22.57 7.10 14.44
CA PHE A 61 22.69 6.72 15.86
C PHE A 61 22.13 7.76 16.84
N GLN A 62 21.97 9.00 16.41
CA GLN A 62 21.32 10.07 17.18
C GLN A 62 19.80 9.88 17.29
N HIS A 63 19.18 9.07 16.44
CA HIS A 63 17.74 8.89 16.40
C HIS A 63 17.29 7.56 17.04
N PRO A 64 16.02 7.44 17.47
CA PRO A 64 15.54 6.29 18.24
C PRO A 64 15.58 4.93 17.54
N TYR A 65 15.60 4.89 16.20
CA TYR A 65 15.62 3.66 15.41
C TYR A 65 16.90 3.57 14.57
N ASN A 66 17.77 2.64 14.92
CA ASN A 66 19.05 2.44 14.24
C ASN A 66 19.58 1.03 14.54
N THR A 67 20.58 0.61 13.79
CA THR A 67 21.18 -0.75 13.92
C THR A 67 21.98 -0.96 15.21
N LEU A 68 22.41 0.09 15.93
CA LEU A 68 23.08 -0.07 17.22
C LEU A 68 22.07 -0.48 18.30
N LYS A 69 20.87 0.09 18.26
CA LYS A 69 19.77 -0.25 19.19
C LYS A 69 19.03 -1.52 18.77
N TYR A 70 18.95 -1.80 17.47
CA TYR A 70 18.26 -2.95 16.88
C TYR A 70 19.21 -3.81 16.03
N PRO A 71 20.14 -4.55 16.67
CA PRO A 71 21.26 -5.19 15.98
C PRO A 71 20.88 -6.46 15.20
N ASN A 72 19.74 -7.08 15.49
CA ASN A 72 19.34 -8.36 14.87
C ASN A 72 18.43 -8.18 13.65
N GLY A 73 18.33 -6.95 13.12
CA GLY A 73 17.44 -6.63 12.02
C GLY A 73 15.96 -6.56 12.42
N GLU A 74 15.67 -6.25 13.69
CA GLU A 74 14.29 -5.96 14.11
C GLU A 74 13.71 -4.81 13.26
N GLY A 75 12.42 -4.92 12.87
CA GLY A 75 11.78 -3.95 11.97
C GLY A 75 12.37 -3.90 10.55
N GLY A 76 13.27 -4.81 10.18
CA GLY A 76 13.95 -4.80 8.89
C GLY A 76 15.02 -3.71 8.77
N LEU A 77 15.58 -3.26 9.90
CA LEU A 77 16.70 -2.32 9.94
C LEU A 77 18.02 -3.02 9.57
N GLY A 78 18.94 -2.29 8.94
CA GLY A 78 20.22 -2.86 8.50
C GLY A 78 21.15 -1.83 7.90
N SER A 79 22.22 -2.29 7.25
CA SER A 79 23.19 -1.43 6.53
C SER A 79 22.63 -0.94 5.19
N HIS A 80 21.50 -0.24 5.24
CA HIS A 80 20.81 0.35 4.10
C HIS A 80 20.01 1.59 4.53
N ASN A 81 19.47 2.32 3.55
CA ASN A 81 18.59 3.48 3.73
C ASN A 81 17.18 3.26 3.17
N TYR A 82 16.74 2.00 3.00
CA TYR A 82 15.39 1.70 2.54
C TYR A 82 14.32 2.11 3.56
N CYS A 83 13.17 2.56 3.09
CA CYS A 83 12.01 2.86 3.92
C CYS A 83 11.59 1.64 4.76
N ARG A 84 11.26 1.86 6.03
CA ARG A 84 10.82 0.81 6.98
C ARG A 84 9.78 1.39 7.93
N ASN A 85 9.09 0.52 8.65
CA ASN A 85 8.18 0.92 9.73
C ASN A 85 8.54 0.11 11.00
N PRO A 86 9.66 0.45 11.69
CA PRO A 86 10.14 -0.30 12.83
C PRO A 86 9.39 0.01 14.15
N ASP A 87 8.52 1.01 14.15
CA ASP A 87 7.83 1.56 15.30
C ASP A 87 6.32 1.31 15.31
N GLY A 88 5.80 0.69 14.25
CA GLY A 88 4.38 0.38 14.11
C GLY A 88 3.53 1.61 13.81
N ASP A 89 4.13 2.66 13.21
CA ASP A 89 3.39 3.80 12.69
C ASP A 89 2.45 3.37 11.55
N VAL A 90 1.66 4.27 10.99
CA VAL A 90 0.63 3.96 9.99
C VAL A 90 1.17 3.71 8.58
N GLN A 91 2.44 4.01 8.31
CA GLN A 91 3.08 3.82 7.00
C GLN A 91 4.62 3.70 7.13
N PRO A 92 5.32 3.01 6.21
CA PRO A 92 6.78 3.08 6.16
C PRO A 92 7.32 4.49 5.99
N TRP A 93 8.43 4.77 6.65
CA TRP A 93 9.09 6.06 6.67
C TRP A 93 10.62 5.89 6.64
N CYS A 94 11.31 7.01 6.54
CA CYS A 94 12.76 7.06 6.71
C CYS A 94 13.21 8.40 7.29
N TYR A 95 14.41 8.43 7.86
CA TYR A 95 15.07 9.68 8.22
C TYR A 95 15.52 10.45 6.97
N ILE A 96 15.51 11.77 7.03
CA ILE A 96 15.97 12.67 5.97
C ILE A 96 17.01 13.67 6.51
N ALA A 97 17.98 14.06 5.68
CA ALA A 97 19.00 15.06 6.06
C ALA A 97 18.45 16.49 6.13
N ASP A 98 17.37 16.75 5.39
CA ASP A 98 16.80 18.07 5.28
C ASP A 98 15.92 18.36 6.50
N HIS A 99 16.29 19.37 7.28
CA HIS A 99 15.62 19.79 8.51
C HIS A 99 14.80 21.06 8.32
N GLU A 100 14.17 21.24 7.16
CA GLU A 100 13.09 22.21 6.99
C GLU A 100 12.09 22.05 8.15
N ASP A 101 11.87 23.15 8.88
CA ASP A 101 10.98 23.23 10.04
C ASP A 101 11.27 22.21 11.16
N GLY A 102 12.50 21.70 11.26
CA GLY A 102 12.90 20.72 12.27
C GLY A 102 12.42 19.29 12.01
N ILE A 103 11.83 19.03 10.84
CA ILE A 103 11.39 17.71 10.41
C ILE A 103 12.62 16.89 10.03
N TYR A 104 12.84 15.75 10.68
CA TYR A 104 14.02 14.89 10.44
C TYR A 104 13.67 13.50 9.88
N TRP A 105 12.39 13.28 9.58
CA TRP A 105 11.86 12.05 9.02
C TRP A 105 10.64 12.37 8.15
N ARG A 106 10.31 11.50 7.20
CA ARG A 106 9.09 11.58 6.40
C ARG A 106 8.58 10.18 6.05
N TYR A 107 7.27 10.07 5.87
CA TYR A 107 6.65 8.89 5.26
C TYR A 107 7.18 8.68 3.84
N CYS A 108 7.13 7.42 3.43
CA CYS A 108 7.46 6.99 2.09
C CYS A 108 6.18 6.63 1.33
N ASP A 109 5.93 7.34 0.24
CA ASP A 109 4.94 6.96 -0.76
C ASP A 109 5.50 5.82 -1.62
N ILE A 110 5.10 4.60 -1.30
CA ILE A 110 5.62 3.36 -1.91
C ILE A 110 4.49 2.72 -2.74
N PRO A 111 4.47 2.92 -4.07
CA PRO A 111 3.37 2.45 -4.92
C PRO A 111 3.15 0.92 -4.88
N THR A 112 4.20 0.15 -4.59
CA THR A 112 4.16 -1.31 -4.50
C THR A 112 3.67 -1.83 -3.13
N CYS A 113 3.58 -0.96 -2.11
CA CYS A 113 3.21 -1.31 -0.74
C CYS A 113 1.72 -1.08 -0.52
N GLN A 114 0.88 -1.89 -1.15
CA GLN A 114 -0.56 -1.86 -0.96
C GLN A 114 -1.05 -3.27 -0.64
N MET A 115 -1.56 -3.45 0.58
CA MET A 115 -2.05 -4.75 1.02
C MET A 115 -3.22 -5.23 0.12
N PRO A 116 -3.38 -6.54 -0.11
CA PRO A 116 -4.57 -7.07 -0.75
C PRO A 116 -5.85 -6.57 -0.06
N GLY A 117 -6.81 -6.07 -0.84
CA GLY A 117 -8.07 -5.52 -0.32
C GLY A 117 -8.02 -4.03 0.01
N ASN A 118 -6.85 -3.40 0.15
CA ASN A 118 -6.75 -1.94 0.14
C ASN A 118 -6.84 -1.45 -1.30
N LEU A 119 -7.83 -0.63 -1.62
CA LEU A 119 -8.09 -0.10 -2.97
C LEU A 119 -7.47 1.28 -3.19
N GLY A 120 -7.01 1.96 -2.14
CA GLY A 120 -6.27 3.21 -2.23
C GLY A 120 -6.86 4.34 -1.40
N CYS A 121 -6.26 5.52 -1.57
CA CYS A 121 -6.68 6.77 -0.95
C CYS A 121 -7.36 7.66 -2.00
N PHE A 122 -8.56 8.14 -1.70
CA PHE A 122 -9.41 8.89 -2.62
C PHE A 122 -9.87 10.19 -1.98
N LYS A 123 -9.96 11.25 -2.79
CA LYS A 123 -10.49 12.53 -2.33
C LYS A 123 -11.98 12.42 -2.03
N ASP A 124 -12.42 12.83 -0.85
CA ASP A 124 -13.84 12.99 -0.54
C ASP A 124 -14.20 14.48 -0.52
N SER A 125 -15.15 14.88 -1.38
CA SER A 125 -15.67 16.25 -1.43
C SER A 125 -16.95 16.44 -0.61
N GLY A 126 -17.47 15.38 0.02
CA GLY A 126 -18.62 15.39 0.90
C GLY A 126 -20.00 15.42 0.22
N ASP A 127 -20.15 16.02 -0.96
CA ASP A 127 -21.43 16.09 -1.69
C ASP A 127 -21.28 15.89 -3.21
N PRO A 128 -21.58 14.68 -3.74
CA PRO A 128 -21.83 13.44 -2.99
C PRO A 128 -20.54 12.93 -2.30
N PRO A 129 -20.65 12.13 -1.24
CA PRO A 129 -19.49 11.46 -0.65
C PRO A 129 -18.94 10.39 -1.60
N THR A 130 -17.66 10.05 -1.44
CA THR A 130 -17.01 9.05 -2.31
C THR A 130 -17.69 7.68 -2.26
N LEU A 131 -18.25 7.32 -1.10
CA LEU A 131 -19.08 6.13 -0.91
C LEU A 131 -20.49 6.53 -0.45
N SER A 132 -21.47 6.38 -1.34
CA SER A 132 -22.83 6.91 -1.19
C SER A 132 -23.85 5.99 -0.48
N GLY A 133 -23.38 4.93 0.18
CA GLY A 133 -24.22 3.99 0.92
C GLY A 133 -24.55 4.47 2.34
N THR A 134 -24.43 3.57 3.31
CA THR A 134 -24.62 3.90 4.73
C THR A 134 -23.32 4.34 5.38
N SER A 135 -23.39 5.08 6.48
CA SER A 135 -22.23 5.51 7.24
C SER A 135 -22.48 5.45 8.74
N GLU A 136 -21.39 5.37 9.51
CA GLU A 136 -21.40 5.48 10.97
C GLU A 136 -20.14 6.21 11.47
N THR A 137 -20.17 6.65 12.72
CA THR A 137 -19.00 7.22 13.40
C THR A 137 -18.70 6.42 14.65
N SER A 138 -17.41 6.28 14.98
CA SER A 138 -16.97 5.52 16.16
C SER A 138 -15.71 6.13 16.76
N ASN A 139 -15.71 6.30 18.08
CA ASN A 139 -14.50 6.68 18.83
C ASN A 139 -13.53 5.51 19.06
N LYS A 140 -13.86 4.33 18.52
CA LYS A 140 -13.03 3.12 18.55
C LYS A 140 -12.94 2.52 17.14
N LEU A 141 -12.98 3.38 16.12
CA LEU A 141 -12.90 2.93 14.74
C LEU A 141 -11.58 2.22 14.49
N THR A 142 -11.64 1.08 13.82
CA THR A 142 -10.51 0.36 13.23
C THR A 142 -10.88 -0.01 11.81
N ILE A 143 -9.88 -0.32 10.98
CA ILE A 143 -10.11 -0.80 9.61
C ILE A 143 -11.10 -1.98 9.63
N GLN A 144 -10.85 -2.95 10.51
CA GLN A 144 -11.64 -4.18 10.60
C GLN A 144 -13.08 -3.97 11.05
N ASN A 145 -13.33 -3.06 11.98
CA ASN A 145 -14.69 -2.80 12.46
C ASN A 145 -15.54 -2.10 11.38
N CYS A 146 -14.96 -1.16 10.63
CA CYS A 146 -15.64 -0.52 9.51
C CYS A 146 -15.93 -1.52 8.37
N ILE A 147 -14.95 -2.36 7.99
CA ILE A 147 -15.15 -3.46 7.03
C ILE A 147 -16.30 -4.38 7.48
N SER A 148 -16.28 -4.79 8.76
CA SER A 148 -17.30 -5.67 9.34
C SER A 148 -18.69 -5.03 9.32
N PHE A 149 -18.79 -3.73 9.61
CA PHE A 149 -20.03 -2.97 9.53
C PHE A 149 -20.57 -2.96 8.09
N CYS A 150 -19.77 -2.54 7.11
CA CYS A 150 -20.22 -2.47 5.71
C CYS A 150 -20.62 -3.84 5.15
N ARG A 151 -19.87 -4.89 5.48
CA ARG A 151 -20.19 -6.26 5.09
C ARG A 151 -21.53 -6.74 5.66
N LYS A 152 -21.84 -6.42 6.92
CA LYS A 152 -23.15 -6.75 7.54
C LYS A 152 -24.32 -6.07 6.82
N GLN A 153 -24.08 -4.86 6.32
CA GLN A 153 -25.04 -4.07 5.55
C GLN A 153 -25.07 -4.44 4.05
N ARG A 154 -24.31 -5.46 3.63
CA ARG A 154 -24.23 -5.97 2.24
C ARG A 154 -23.63 -4.98 1.24
N TYR A 155 -22.75 -4.10 1.70
CA TYR A 155 -21.93 -3.25 0.84
C TYR A 155 -20.59 -3.92 0.52
N LYS A 156 -20.09 -3.73 -0.70
CA LYS A 156 -18.81 -4.29 -1.18
C LYS A 156 -17.58 -3.50 -0.75
N LEU A 157 -17.76 -2.24 -0.40
CA LEU A 157 -16.67 -1.32 -0.08
C LEU A 157 -16.89 -0.74 1.32
N ALA A 158 -15.79 -0.54 2.02
CA ALA A 158 -15.71 0.19 3.29
C ALA A 158 -14.65 1.28 3.15
N GLY A 159 -15.00 2.51 3.52
CA GLY A 159 -14.11 3.67 3.50
C GLY A 159 -13.97 4.26 4.89
N MET A 160 -12.77 4.66 5.27
CA MET A 160 -12.52 5.36 6.54
C MET A 160 -12.01 6.77 6.28
N GLU A 161 -12.51 7.72 7.05
CA GLU A 161 -12.12 9.13 6.95
C GLU A 161 -11.82 9.70 8.35
N SER A 162 -10.81 10.57 8.41
CA SER A 162 -10.48 11.36 9.60
C SER A 162 -10.30 10.56 10.90
N GLY A 163 -10.00 9.25 10.82
CA GLY A 163 -9.75 8.39 11.98
C GLY A 163 -10.98 7.84 12.70
N TYR A 164 -12.20 8.34 12.42
CA TYR A 164 -13.41 8.00 13.16
C TYR A 164 -14.66 7.73 12.32
N ALA A 165 -14.70 8.19 11.07
CA ALA A 165 -15.86 8.03 10.19
C ALA A 165 -15.70 6.78 9.33
N CYS A 166 -16.80 6.04 9.18
CA CYS A 166 -16.90 4.85 8.34
C CYS A 166 -18.01 5.05 7.30
N PHE A 167 -17.69 4.82 6.04
CA PHE A 167 -18.60 4.93 4.91
C PHE A 167 -18.65 3.60 4.18
N CYS A 168 -19.84 3.23 3.70
CA CYS A 168 -20.04 2.02 2.94
C CYS A 168 -20.54 2.35 1.55
N GLY A 169 -20.18 1.53 0.56
CA GLY A 169 -20.65 1.70 -0.80
C GLY A 169 -20.46 0.43 -1.62
N ASN A 170 -20.90 0.48 -2.87
CA ASN A 170 -20.71 -0.63 -3.82
C ASN A 170 -19.77 -0.27 -4.96
N GLU A 171 -19.56 1.03 -5.19
CA GLU A 171 -18.77 1.58 -6.27
C GLU A 171 -18.07 2.84 -5.74
N VAL A 172 -16.91 3.16 -6.30
CA VAL A 172 -16.20 4.43 -6.08
C VAL A 172 -16.59 5.35 -7.23
N ASP A 173 -17.19 6.50 -6.96
CA ASP A 173 -17.47 7.47 -8.03
C ASP A 173 -16.19 8.21 -8.44
N GLN A 174 -15.43 7.63 -9.37
CA GLN A 174 -14.16 8.22 -9.82
C GLN A 174 -14.32 9.54 -10.60
N ARG A 175 -15.55 9.95 -10.94
CA ARG A 175 -15.78 11.12 -11.82
C ARG A 175 -15.42 12.44 -11.13
N ASP A 176 -15.48 12.49 -9.80
CA ASP A 176 -15.18 13.68 -8.99
C ASP A 176 -14.07 13.44 -7.92
N HIS A 177 -13.63 12.19 -7.76
CA HIS A 177 -12.77 11.73 -6.64
C HIS A 177 -11.49 11.06 -7.15
N GLY A 178 -10.50 11.87 -7.52
CA GLY A 178 -9.19 11.39 -7.98
C GLY A 178 -8.45 10.57 -6.91
N GLU A 179 -7.64 9.62 -7.36
CA GLU A 179 -6.68 8.89 -6.53
C GLU A 179 -5.58 9.85 -6.02
N SER A 180 -5.17 9.66 -4.76
CA SER A 180 -4.19 10.50 -4.08
C SER A 180 -2.97 9.69 -3.66
N PRO A 181 -1.80 10.33 -3.45
CA PRO A 181 -0.72 9.69 -2.71
C PRO A 181 -1.23 9.13 -1.39
N SER A 182 -0.76 7.93 -1.06
CA SER A 182 -1.13 7.18 0.16
C SER A 182 -1.04 8.01 1.44
N MET A 183 -0.10 8.96 1.49
CA MET A 183 0.21 9.79 2.65
C MET A 183 -0.94 10.68 3.13
N GLU A 184 -1.87 11.06 2.24
CA GLU A 184 -3.05 11.86 2.61
C GLU A 184 -4.06 11.09 3.47
N CYS A 185 -3.95 9.76 3.49
CA CYS A 185 -4.82 8.86 4.25
C CYS A 185 -4.18 8.31 5.54
N ASN A 186 -3.15 8.98 6.08
CA ASN A 186 -2.38 8.56 7.25
C ASN A 186 -2.93 9.06 8.60
N HIS A 187 -4.18 9.52 8.70
CA HIS A 187 -4.75 9.75 10.03
C HIS A 187 -4.90 8.42 10.76
N VAL A 188 -4.43 8.40 12.01
CA VAL A 188 -4.54 7.22 12.88
C VAL A 188 -6.01 6.87 13.11
N CYS A 189 -6.34 5.58 13.06
CA CYS A 189 -7.63 5.10 13.51
C CYS A 189 -7.79 5.33 15.02
N PHE A 190 -8.94 5.84 15.46
CA PHE A 190 -9.16 6.14 16.89
C PHE A 190 -9.15 4.90 17.79
N GLY A 191 -9.46 3.73 17.25
CA GLY A 191 -9.44 2.45 17.96
C GLY A 191 -8.11 1.71 17.91
N ASP A 192 -7.22 2.06 16.97
CA ASP A 192 -5.91 1.42 16.79
C ASP A 192 -4.95 2.38 16.08
N HIS A 193 -3.99 2.93 16.83
CA HIS A 193 -3.07 3.94 16.31
C HIS A 193 -2.03 3.38 15.32
N THR A 194 -1.99 2.06 15.11
CA THR A 194 -1.11 1.42 14.12
C THR A 194 -1.74 1.38 12.72
N GLN A 195 -3.00 1.79 12.57
CA GLN A 195 -3.77 1.66 11.34
C GLN A 195 -4.08 3.03 10.70
N PRO A 196 -3.95 3.16 9.36
CA PRO A 196 -4.42 4.34 8.64
C PRO A 196 -5.94 4.31 8.45
N CYS A 197 -6.61 5.43 8.76
CA CYS A 197 -8.05 5.64 8.65
C CYS A 197 -8.40 6.96 7.94
N GLY A 198 -7.76 7.20 6.79
CA GLY A 198 -8.08 8.33 5.91
C GLY A 198 -7.44 9.63 6.36
N GLY A 199 -8.05 10.76 6.01
CA GLY A 199 -7.56 12.10 6.30
C GLY A 199 -8.72 13.09 6.32
N ASP A 200 -8.40 14.39 6.43
CA ASP A 200 -9.39 15.46 6.28
C ASP A 200 -9.74 15.63 4.79
N GLY A 201 -10.94 15.21 4.38
CA GLY A 201 -11.35 15.17 2.97
C GLY A 201 -10.69 14.04 2.15
N TRP A 202 -10.19 13.00 2.82
CA TRP A 202 -9.54 11.85 2.19
C TRP A 202 -10.04 10.53 2.78
N VAL A 203 -10.59 9.67 1.93
CA VAL A 203 -11.12 8.36 2.30
C VAL A 203 -10.13 7.27 1.87
N ILE A 204 -9.75 6.40 2.80
CA ILE A 204 -9.04 5.15 2.48
C ILE A 204 -10.07 4.05 2.26
N ILE A 205 -10.05 3.38 1.11
CA ILE A 205 -11.08 2.40 0.71
C ILE A 205 -10.52 0.98 0.77
N PHE A 206 -11.31 0.09 1.36
CA PHE A 206 -11.08 -1.34 1.41
C PHE A 206 -12.23 -2.12 0.78
N ASP A 207 -11.90 -3.24 0.15
CA ASP A 207 -12.85 -4.29 -0.20
C ASP A 207 -13.37 -4.95 1.09
N SER A 208 -14.69 -4.99 1.25
CA SER A 208 -15.35 -5.55 2.43
C SER A 208 -15.47 -7.08 2.40
N GLU A 209 -15.21 -7.69 1.25
CA GLU A 209 -15.31 -9.13 1.01
C GLU A 209 -13.96 -9.87 1.18
N CYS A 210 -12.86 -9.13 1.39
CA CYS A 210 -11.52 -9.66 1.65
C CYS A 210 -11.33 -10.21 3.09
#